data_AF-A0A6A7MI86-F1
#
_entry.id   AF-A0A6A7MI86-F1
#
_cell.length_a   1.000
_cell.length_b   1.000
_cell.length_c   1.000
_cell.angle_alpha   90.00
_cell.angle_beta   90.00
_cell.angle_gamma   90.00
#
_symmetry.space_group_name_H-M   'P 1'
#
loop_
_entity.id
_entity.type
_entity.pdbx_description
1 polymer ?
#
loop_
_entity_poly.entity_id
_entity_poly.type
_entity_poly.pdbx_seq_one_letter_code
_entity_poly.pdbx_strand_id
1 'polypeptide(L)'
;MTKPLQRPKRKDPLKKTRIPLLPQGTRSRTALGLTSAAAEGRFQLQVCSDCAMVVYPPRDACPRCLSARLPFKDVPNGGTLLAETTIRTSTDVYFRERMPWRIGTVALDAGPSIVAHLHGDVREGERARLQLKIDKSGQAIAMALPESDTPNMADDPQWRELTCDPKYRRVLITDGRTAVGQALAEALSEAGASVIFVGVADPWKPFPGEDKLRKIERVEIVALDLTDTISVNECAGEFAARVDILINTAEHVRTGGIIERKGLTIAREELEIRYFGLTRLAQAFGPVLRARGADGVNSAAAFVNLLSVYALVNWPTYGAFSATEAACLSAAQSLRTELRPGGVKVLNVFFGPLETEWYQVVPPPKVTPSALANATVRALQHGLEDVFVGDIAEDIRARLAVSPKALERELGS
;
A
#
# COMPACT_ATOMS: atom_id res chain seq x y z
N MET A 1 12.12 18.96 -15.70
CA MET A 1 11.28 19.30 -14.54
C MET A 1 9.85 18.93 -14.86
N THR A 2 9.29 18.04 -14.06
CA THR A 2 7.93 17.54 -14.18
C THR A 2 6.94 18.69 -14.07
N LYS A 3 5.97 18.74 -14.99
CA LYS A 3 4.92 19.75 -14.95
C LYS A 3 3.90 19.36 -13.87
N PRO A 4 3.35 20.33 -13.11
CA PRO A 4 2.33 20.03 -12.13
C PRO A 4 1.12 19.38 -12.79
N LEU A 5 0.59 18.36 -12.14
CA LEU A 5 -0.63 17.68 -12.60
C LEU A 5 -1.77 18.69 -12.59
N GLN A 6 -2.46 18.81 -13.72
CA GLN A 6 -3.68 19.61 -13.77
C GLN A 6 -4.83 18.81 -13.15
N ARG A 7 -5.70 19.49 -12.41
CA ARG A 7 -6.90 18.87 -11.84
C ARG A 7 -7.69 18.16 -12.96
N PRO A 8 -7.90 16.84 -12.88
CA PRO A 8 -8.61 16.12 -13.92
C PRO A 8 -10.04 16.63 -14.08
N LYS A 9 -10.48 16.73 -15.33
CA LYS A 9 -11.88 17.05 -15.65
C LYS A 9 -12.76 15.88 -15.25
N ARG A 10 -14.03 16.17 -14.91
CA ARG A 10 -15.04 15.14 -14.64
C ARG A 10 -15.09 14.17 -15.82
N LYS A 11 -15.11 12.86 -15.52
CA LYS A 11 -15.21 11.82 -16.55
C LYS A 11 -16.48 12.06 -17.37
N ASP A 12 -16.31 12.10 -18.68
CA ASP A 12 -17.40 12.16 -19.63
C ASP A 12 -18.17 10.83 -19.57
N PRO A 13 -19.45 10.83 -19.16
CA PRO A 13 -20.24 9.61 -19.00
C PRO A 13 -20.49 8.89 -20.34
N LEU A 14 -20.36 9.59 -21.47
CA LEU A 14 -20.49 9.00 -22.80
C LEU A 14 -19.24 8.23 -23.22
N LYS A 15 -18.09 8.47 -22.57
CA LYS A 15 -16.85 7.74 -22.85
C LYS A 15 -16.85 6.40 -22.12
N LYS A 16 -16.64 5.33 -22.89
CA LYS A 16 -16.50 3.97 -22.36
C LYS A 16 -15.36 3.90 -21.33
N THR A 17 -15.64 3.28 -20.19
CA THR A 17 -14.65 2.86 -19.20
C THR A 17 -13.61 1.98 -19.87
N ARG A 18 -12.32 2.27 -19.64
CA ARG A 18 -11.25 1.49 -20.26
C ARG A 18 -11.14 0.15 -19.56
N ILE A 19 -10.90 -0.90 -20.32
CA ILE A 19 -10.63 -2.22 -19.75
C ILE A 19 -9.22 -2.18 -19.15
N PRO A 20 -9.04 -2.63 -17.91
CA PRO A 20 -7.72 -2.81 -17.32
C PRO A 20 -6.83 -3.69 -18.18
N LEU A 21 -5.71 -3.11 -18.62
CA LEU A 21 -4.60 -3.81 -19.27
C LEU A 21 -3.48 -3.95 -18.24
N LEU A 22 -2.80 -5.09 -18.27
CA LEU A 22 -1.65 -5.36 -17.43
C LEU A 22 -0.39 -5.51 -18.28
N PRO A 23 0.79 -5.11 -17.77
CA PRO A 23 2.06 -5.46 -18.39
C PRO A 23 2.32 -6.97 -18.30
N GLN A 24 3.33 -7.45 -19.03
CA GLN A 24 3.72 -8.86 -19.01
C GLN A 24 4.19 -9.31 -17.62
N GLY A 25 3.37 -10.15 -16.97
CA GLY A 25 3.55 -10.53 -15.57
C GLY A 25 4.40 -11.78 -15.32
N THR A 26 4.79 -12.55 -16.33
CA THR A 26 5.57 -13.78 -16.10
C THR A 26 6.98 -13.43 -15.65
N ARG A 27 7.37 -13.91 -14.47
CA ARG A 27 8.72 -13.80 -13.91
C ARG A 27 9.14 -15.15 -13.33
N SER A 28 10.45 -15.38 -13.24
CA SER A 28 10.98 -16.56 -12.54
C SER A 28 10.66 -16.46 -11.05
N ARG A 29 10.60 -17.61 -10.36
CA ARG A 29 10.42 -17.65 -8.90
C ARG A 29 11.49 -16.82 -8.18
N THR A 30 12.73 -16.88 -8.65
CA THR A 30 13.86 -16.15 -8.08
C THR A 30 13.69 -14.63 -8.21
N ALA A 31 13.04 -14.15 -9.28
CA ALA A 31 12.75 -12.72 -9.45
C ALA A 31 11.68 -12.20 -8.48
N LEU A 32 10.85 -13.07 -7.87
CA LEU A 32 9.88 -12.66 -6.85
C LEU A 32 10.57 -12.09 -5.59
N GLY A 33 11.86 -12.38 -5.36
CA GLY A 33 12.63 -11.73 -4.31
C GLY A 33 12.72 -10.20 -4.49
N LEU A 34 12.79 -9.72 -5.75
CA LEU A 34 12.69 -8.29 -6.04
C LEU A 34 11.30 -7.74 -5.71
N THR A 35 10.25 -8.50 -5.99
CA THR A 35 8.86 -8.13 -5.65
C THR A 35 8.68 -8.01 -4.15
N SER A 36 9.24 -8.94 -3.37
CA SER A 36 9.23 -8.87 -1.90
C SER A 36 9.89 -7.60 -1.38
N ALA A 37 11.06 -7.22 -1.93
CA ALA A 37 11.73 -5.98 -1.55
C ALA A 37 10.95 -4.73 -1.98
N ALA A 38 10.40 -4.74 -3.20
CA ALA A 38 9.60 -3.65 -3.75
C ALA A 38 8.32 -3.39 -2.95
N ALA A 39 7.68 -4.45 -2.43
CA ALA A 39 6.46 -4.36 -1.61
C ALA A 39 6.67 -3.49 -0.36
N GLU A 40 7.86 -3.56 0.24
CA GLU A 40 8.25 -2.79 1.43
C GLU A 40 9.04 -1.51 1.09
N GLY A 41 9.23 -1.20 -0.20
CA GLY A 41 9.98 -0.03 -0.65
C GLY A 41 11.50 -0.16 -0.49
N ARG A 42 12.02 -1.36 -0.30
CA ARG A 42 13.46 -1.65 -0.18
C ARG A 42 14.10 -1.85 -1.54
N PHE A 43 15.39 -1.54 -1.61
CA PHE A 43 16.21 -1.80 -2.78
C PHE A 43 17.17 -2.96 -2.48
N GLN A 44 16.73 -4.18 -2.81
CA GLN A 44 17.51 -5.38 -2.58
C GLN A 44 17.90 -6.06 -3.88
N LEU A 45 19.13 -6.55 -3.94
CA LEU A 45 19.63 -7.43 -4.99
C LEU A 45 20.23 -8.68 -4.36
N GLN A 46 20.46 -9.72 -5.17
CA GLN A 46 21.17 -10.90 -4.69
C GLN A 46 22.63 -10.57 -4.43
N VAL A 47 23.14 -10.94 -3.25
CA VAL A 47 24.56 -10.78 -2.91
C VAL A 47 25.12 -12.15 -2.55
N CYS A 48 26.11 -12.61 -3.30
CA CYS A 48 26.73 -13.92 -3.07
C CYS A 48 27.40 -13.95 -1.70
N SER A 49 27.01 -14.91 -0.86
CA SER A 49 27.61 -15.09 0.48
C SER A 49 29.09 -15.49 0.43
N ASP A 50 29.58 -16.00 -0.69
CA ASP A 50 30.93 -16.59 -0.79
C ASP A 50 31.94 -15.63 -1.42
N CYS A 51 31.53 -14.85 -2.43
CA CYS A 51 32.42 -13.93 -3.14
C CYS A 51 31.97 -12.46 -3.10
N ALA A 52 30.92 -12.16 -2.34
CA ALA A 52 30.32 -10.83 -2.16
C ALA A 52 29.82 -10.14 -3.45
N MET A 53 29.79 -10.84 -4.58
CA MET A 53 29.30 -10.27 -5.85
C MET A 53 27.80 -9.95 -5.74
N VAL A 54 27.45 -8.70 -6.07
CA VAL A 54 26.06 -8.28 -6.29
C VAL A 54 25.63 -8.75 -7.68
N VAL A 55 24.47 -9.41 -7.75
CA VAL A 55 23.99 -10.10 -8.96
C VAL A 55 22.68 -9.48 -9.42
N TYR A 56 22.67 -9.05 -10.67
CA TYR A 56 21.48 -8.68 -11.43
C TYR A 56 21.64 -9.15 -12.89
N PRO A 57 20.59 -9.67 -13.55
CA PRO A 57 19.28 -10.03 -13.00
C PRO A 57 19.38 -11.19 -11.98
N PRO A 58 18.31 -11.47 -11.19
CA PRO A 58 18.32 -12.59 -10.24
C PRO A 58 18.58 -13.95 -10.90
N ARG A 59 19.36 -14.80 -10.23
CA ARG A 59 19.87 -16.09 -10.71
C ARG A 59 19.88 -17.13 -9.58
N ASP A 60 19.94 -18.40 -9.97
CA ASP A 60 20.00 -19.52 -9.02
C ASP A 60 21.44 -19.86 -8.59
N ALA A 61 22.45 -19.39 -9.35
CA ALA A 61 23.87 -19.55 -9.04
C ALA A 61 24.66 -18.28 -9.36
N CYS A 62 25.68 -18.01 -8.54
CA CYS A 62 26.55 -16.85 -8.70
C CYS A 62 27.35 -16.96 -10.01
N PRO A 63 27.35 -15.93 -10.88
CA PRO A 63 28.09 -15.99 -12.14
C PRO A 63 29.61 -15.95 -11.98
N ARG A 64 30.13 -15.62 -10.79
CA ARG A 64 31.57 -15.56 -10.50
C ARG A 64 32.13 -16.84 -9.88
N CYS A 65 31.46 -17.39 -8.88
CA CYS A 65 31.97 -18.54 -8.10
C CYS A 65 31.03 -19.77 -8.11
N LEU A 66 29.91 -19.71 -8.85
CA LEU A 66 28.90 -20.78 -8.96
C LEU A 66 28.20 -21.18 -7.65
N SER A 67 28.43 -20.44 -6.54
CA SER A 67 27.70 -20.64 -5.30
C SER A 67 26.20 -20.43 -5.48
N ALA A 68 25.39 -21.32 -4.91
CA ALA A 68 23.94 -21.21 -4.83
C ALA A 68 23.47 -20.29 -3.68
N ARG A 69 24.38 -19.83 -2.81
CA ARG A 69 24.06 -18.94 -1.67
C ARG A 69 23.95 -17.49 -2.13
N LEU A 70 22.78 -17.14 -2.69
CA LEU A 70 22.44 -15.82 -3.21
C LEU A 70 21.22 -15.20 -2.48
N PRO A 71 21.34 -14.87 -1.18
CA PRO A 71 20.28 -14.15 -0.48
C PRO A 71 20.10 -12.74 -1.06
N PHE A 72 18.87 -12.24 -1.00
CA PHE A 72 18.59 -10.82 -1.24
C PHE A 72 19.04 -10.00 -0.04
N LYS A 73 19.81 -8.94 -0.29
CA LYS A 73 20.29 -8.00 0.73
C LYS A 73 20.09 -6.59 0.24
N ASP A 74 19.94 -5.65 1.19
CA ASP A 74 19.98 -4.23 0.84
C ASP A 74 21.34 -3.89 0.25
N VAL A 75 21.33 -3.14 -0.85
CA VAL A 75 22.53 -2.64 -1.52
C VAL A 75 22.36 -1.15 -1.79
N PRO A 76 23.45 -0.38 -1.97
CA PRO A 76 23.35 1.00 -2.41
C PRO A 76 22.48 1.12 -3.66
N ASN A 77 21.54 2.06 -3.64
CA ASN A 77 20.59 2.29 -4.73
C ASN A 77 20.98 3.47 -5.63
N GLY A 78 22.15 4.08 -5.41
CA GLY A 78 22.71 5.10 -6.27
C GLY A 78 23.32 4.51 -7.55
N GLY A 79 23.36 5.32 -8.59
CA GLY A 79 24.03 4.98 -9.84
C GLY A 79 24.12 6.15 -10.81
N THR A 80 24.69 5.90 -11.99
CA THR A 80 24.80 6.87 -13.07
C THR A 80 24.00 6.39 -14.28
N LEU A 81 23.13 7.24 -14.82
CA LEU A 81 22.37 6.91 -16.03
C LEU A 81 23.31 6.93 -17.24
N LEU A 82 23.61 5.75 -17.79
CA LEU A 82 24.56 5.61 -18.90
C LEU A 82 23.95 5.96 -20.26
N ALA A 83 22.69 5.60 -20.46
CA ALA A 83 21.98 5.81 -21.72
C ALA A 83 20.48 5.89 -21.46
N GLU A 84 19.79 6.78 -22.17
CA GLU A 84 18.33 6.86 -22.15
C GLU A 84 17.71 6.66 -23.54
N THR A 85 16.50 6.13 -23.57
CA THR A 85 15.68 6.09 -24.79
C THR A 85 14.21 6.30 -24.46
N THR A 86 13.49 6.90 -25.41
CA THR A 86 12.05 7.10 -25.31
C THR A 86 11.35 6.19 -26.31
N ILE A 87 10.65 5.20 -25.79
CA ILE A 87 9.75 4.36 -26.57
C ILE A 87 8.56 5.23 -26.99
N ARG A 88 8.32 5.33 -28.30
CA ARG A 88 7.20 6.11 -28.88
C ARG A 88 6.07 5.23 -29.37
N THR A 89 6.34 3.95 -29.64
CA THR A 89 5.36 2.96 -30.08
C THR A 89 5.69 1.60 -29.47
N SER A 90 4.68 0.80 -29.17
CA SER A 90 4.82 -0.54 -28.63
C SER A 90 3.74 -1.46 -29.21
N THR A 91 4.10 -2.71 -29.44
CA THR A 91 3.15 -3.78 -29.80
C THR A 91 2.37 -4.29 -28.59
N ASP A 92 2.91 -4.09 -27.38
CA ASP A 92 2.21 -4.38 -26.14
C ASP A 92 1.14 -3.32 -25.86
N VAL A 93 -0.12 -3.77 -25.76
CA VAL A 93 -1.30 -2.90 -25.63
C VAL A 93 -1.23 -2.05 -24.36
N TYR A 94 -0.70 -2.60 -23.25
CA TYR A 94 -0.56 -1.86 -21.99
C TYR A 94 0.30 -0.62 -22.18
N PHE A 95 1.48 -0.81 -22.78
CA PHE A 95 2.43 0.26 -23.01
C PHE A 95 1.96 1.21 -24.12
N ARG A 96 1.33 0.70 -25.19
CA ARG A 96 0.82 1.50 -26.30
C ARG A 96 -0.11 2.62 -25.84
N GLU A 97 -0.94 2.38 -24.83
CA GLU A 97 -1.86 3.40 -24.27
C GLU A 97 -1.20 4.43 -23.34
N ARG A 98 0.09 4.25 -23.02
CA ARG A 98 0.87 5.04 -22.05
C ARG A 98 2.09 5.71 -22.68
N MET A 99 2.22 5.66 -24.01
CA MET A 99 3.31 6.31 -24.72
C MET A 99 3.20 7.85 -24.63
N PRO A 100 4.34 8.58 -24.65
CA PRO A 100 5.71 8.08 -24.70
C PRO A 100 6.19 7.50 -23.35
N TRP A 101 7.10 6.54 -23.40
CA TRP A 101 7.63 5.87 -22.20
C TRP A 101 9.16 5.82 -22.21
N ARG A 102 9.79 6.38 -21.18
CA ARG A 102 11.23 6.51 -21.01
C ARG A 102 11.80 5.33 -20.23
N ILE A 103 12.85 4.74 -20.79
CA ILE A 103 13.68 3.71 -20.17
C ILE A 103 15.15 4.05 -20.35
N GLY A 104 16.02 3.46 -19.55
CA GLY A 104 17.46 3.64 -19.67
C GLY A 104 18.25 2.60 -18.90
N THR A 105 19.56 2.62 -19.10
CA THR A 105 20.49 1.72 -18.41
C THR A 105 21.24 2.51 -17.35
N VAL A 106 21.10 2.12 -16.09
CA VAL A 106 21.81 2.74 -14.97
C VAL A 106 22.92 1.81 -14.50
N ALA A 107 24.16 2.30 -14.46
CA ALA A 107 25.25 1.64 -13.77
C ALA A 107 25.13 1.92 -12.28
N LEU A 108 24.85 0.90 -11.48
CA LEU A 108 24.75 1.04 -10.03
C LEU A 108 26.13 1.17 -9.40
N ASP A 109 26.19 1.94 -8.31
CA ASP A 109 27.37 2.00 -7.43
C ASP A 109 27.66 0.62 -6.81
N ALA A 110 26.63 -0.22 -6.67
CA ALA A 110 26.72 -1.60 -6.20
C ALA A 110 27.38 -2.56 -7.21
N GLY A 111 27.69 -2.11 -8.44
CA GLY A 111 28.41 -2.89 -9.45
C GLY A 111 27.62 -3.23 -10.72
N PRO A 112 26.42 -3.83 -10.66
CA PRO A 112 25.72 -4.24 -11.87
C PRO A 112 25.01 -3.07 -12.58
N SER A 113 24.77 -3.22 -13.88
CA SER A 113 23.92 -2.31 -14.65
C SER A 113 22.49 -2.84 -14.74
N ILE A 114 21.51 -1.94 -14.57
CA ILE A 114 20.08 -2.26 -14.57
C ILE A 114 19.38 -1.45 -15.66
N VAL A 115 18.54 -2.13 -16.44
CA VAL A 115 17.54 -1.45 -17.28
C VAL A 115 16.40 -1.00 -16.38
N ALA A 116 16.19 0.31 -16.31
CA ALA A 116 15.19 0.94 -15.45
C ALA A 116 14.22 1.80 -16.27
N HIS A 117 13.01 1.94 -15.75
CA HIS A 117 12.09 3.01 -16.14
C HIS A 117 12.66 4.34 -15.66
N LEU A 118 12.49 5.42 -16.42
CA LEU A 118 13.06 6.72 -16.06
C LEU A 118 11.97 7.72 -15.68
N HIS A 119 12.12 8.36 -14.55
CA HIS A 119 11.36 9.57 -14.22
C HIS A 119 11.69 10.69 -15.21
N GLY A 120 10.71 11.54 -15.53
CA GLY A 120 10.84 12.65 -16.50
C GLY A 120 11.99 13.63 -16.24
N ASP A 121 12.48 13.69 -15.01
CA ASP A 121 13.54 14.59 -14.56
C ASP A 121 14.95 14.00 -14.51
N VAL A 122 15.13 12.72 -14.81
CA VAL A 122 16.48 12.14 -14.95
C VAL A 122 17.00 12.37 -16.36
N ARG A 123 18.29 12.73 -16.50
CA ARG A 123 19.00 12.85 -17.79
C ARG A 123 20.22 11.95 -17.86
N GLU A 124 20.56 11.55 -19.08
CA GLU A 124 21.78 10.81 -19.38
C GLU A 124 23.03 11.51 -18.84
N GLY A 125 23.94 10.74 -18.25
CA GLY A 125 25.15 11.22 -17.59
C GLY A 125 24.97 11.67 -16.14
N GLU A 126 23.73 11.87 -15.67
CA GLU A 126 23.47 12.32 -14.31
C GLU A 126 23.42 11.17 -13.29
N ARG A 127 23.60 11.55 -12.02
CA ARG A 127 23.35 10.68 -10.87
C ARG A 127 21.85 10.42 -10.73
N ALA A 128 21.52 9.17 -10.45
CA ALA A 128 20.15 8.74 -10.21
C ALA A 128 20.10 7.83 -8.97
N ARG A 129 18.97 7.87 -8.26
CA ARG A 129 18.63 6.88 -7.24
C ARG A 129 17.60 5.93 -7.80
N LEU A 130 17.81 4.63 -7.64
CA LEU A 130 16.86 3.62 -8.05
C LEU A 130 15.92 3.26 -6.91
N GLN A 131 14.69 2.94 -7.28
CA GLN A 131 13.72 2.28 -6.43
C GLN A 131 13.15 1.07 -7.17
N LEU A 132 12.95 -0.03 -6.42
CA LEU A 132 12.11 -1.11 -6.91
C LEU A 132 10.64 -0.72 -6.67
N LYS A 133 9.81 -0.89 -7.69
CA LYS A 133 8.37 -0.62 -7.64
C LYS A 133 7.59 -1.83 -8.14
N ILE A 134 6.39 -2.00 -7.61
CA ILE A 134 5.47 -3.02 -8.11
C ILE A 134 4.61 -2.39 -9.20
N ASP A 135 4.68 -2.97 -10.40
CA ASP A 135 3.82 -2.59 -11.51
C ASP A 135 2.38 -3.12 -11.34
N LYS A 136 1.48 -2.77 -12.27
CA LYS A 136 0.07 -3.21 -12.18
C LYS A 136 -0.13 -4.74 -12.28
N SER A 137 0.86 -5.49 -12.78
CA SER A 137 0.81 -6.96 -12.82
C SER A 137 1.30 -7.62 -11.53
N GLY A 138 1.73 -6.83 -10.54
CA GLY A 138 2.28 -7.33 -9.27
C GLY A 138 3.76 -7.72 -9.37
N GLN A 139 4.50 -7.21 -10.35
CA GLN A 139 5.92 -7.54 -10.53
C GLN A 139 6.82 -6.36 -10.19
N ALA A 140 7.98 -6.66 -9.61
CA ALA A 140 9.01 -5.65 -9.42
C ALA A 140 9.59 -5.17 -10.76
N ILE A 141 9.71 -3.85 -10.85
CA ILE A 141 10.46 -3.12 -11.88
C ILE A 141 11.39 -2.13 -11.20
N ALA A 142 12.45 -1.73 -11.89
CA ALA A 142 13.34 -0.67 -11.43
C ALA A 142 12.89 0.68 -12.00
N MET A 143 12.79 1.71 -11.16
CA MET A 143 12.53 3.09 -11.54
C MET A 143 13.70 3.97 -11.10
N ALA A 144 14.32 4.68 -12.03
CA ALA A 144 15.35 5.67 -11.77
C ALA A 144 14.69 7.04 -11.50
N LEU A 145 15.06 7.63 -10.38
CA LEU A 145 14.63 8.95 -9.92
C LEU A 145 15.85 9.88 -9.88
N PRO A 146 15.65 11.21 -9.95
CA PRO A 146 16.72 12.16 -9.69
C PRO A 146 17.31 11.93 -8.29
N GLU A 147 18.59 12.27 -8.12
CA GLU A 147 19.31 12.09 -6.85
C GLU A 147 18.64 12.85 -5.70
N SER A 148 18.17 14.08 -5.97
CA SER A 148 17.37 14.90 -5.06
C SER A 148 15.92 15.03 -5.53
N ASP A 149 14.99 15.19 -4.60
CA ASP A 149 13.58 15.44 -4.93
C ASP A 149 13.42 16.71 -5.78
N THR A 150 12.62 16.63 -6.84
CA THR A 150 12.34 17.76 -7.74
C THR A 150 10.91 18.29 -7.51
N PRO A 151 10.65 19.57 -7.80
CA PRO A 151 9.29 20.12 -7.72
C PRO A 151 8.32 19.31 -8.58
N ASN A 152 7.18 18.94 -7.99
CA ASN A 152 6.13 18.14 -8.64
C ASN A 152 6.57 16.74 -9.13
N MET A 153 7.64 16.15 -8.60
CA MET A 153 8.07 14.82 -9.05
C MET A 153 6.97 13.74 -8.96
N ALA A 154 6.10 13.84 -7.95
CA ALA A 154 4.97 12.92 -7.77
C ALA A 154 3.92 13.01 -8.90
N ASP A 155 3.97 14.05 -9.73
CA ASP A 155 3.06 14.25 -10.85
C ASP A 155 3.54 13.59 -12.15
N ASP A 156 4.73 12.97 -12.16
CA ASP A 156 5.27 12.31 -13.34
C ASP A 156 4.35 11.16 -13.82
N PRO A 157 4.02 11.08 -15.12
CA PRO A 157 3.08 10.09 -15.62
C PRO A 157 3.49 8.64 -15.35
N GLN A 158 4.79 8.31 -15.44
CA GLN A 158 5.28 6.95 -15.18
C GLN A 158 5.29 6.66 -13.68
N TRP A 159 5.67 7.65 -12.88
CA TRP A 159 5.61 7.54 -11.42
C TRP A 159 4.18 7.28 -10.91
N ARG A 160 3.20 8.03 -11.42
CA ARG A 160 1.79 7.86 -11.05
C ARG A 160 1.19 6.55 -11.53
N GLU A 161 1.77 5.91 -12.55
CA GLU A 161 1.35 4.58 -12.99
C GLU A 161 1.81 3.48 -12.00
N LEU A 162 2.88 3.72 -11.25
CA LEU A 162 3.49 2.80 -10.29
C LEU A 162 3.04 3.03 -8.84
N THR A 163 2.38 4.16 -8.57
CA THR A 163 2.00 4.63 -7.23
C THR A 163 0.50 4.92 -7.13
N CYS A 164 0.03 5.19 -5.91
CA CYS A 164 -1.37 5.46 -5.61
C CYS A 164 -1.54 6.85 -4.99
N ASP A 165 -0.75 7.81 -5.44
CA ASP A 165 -0.72 9.17 -4.88
C ASP A 165 -2.14 9.78 -4.77
N PRO A 166 -2.54 10.27 -3.58
CA PRO A 166 -3.90 10.71 -3.29
C PRO A 166 -4.27 12.04 -3.96
N LYS A 167 -3.31 12.78 -4.52
CA LYS A 167 -3.58 14.07 -5.17
C LYS A 167 -4.62 13.92 -6.27
N TYR A 168 -5.69 14.71 -6.14
CA TYR A 168 -6.90 14.70 -6.96
C TYR A 168 -7.71 13.40 -6.98
N ARG A 169 -7.39 12.42 -6.12
CA ARG A 169 -8.17 11.19 -5.96
C ARG A 169 -9.32 11.40 -4.99
N ARG A 170 -10.37 10.60 -5.17
CA ARG A 170 -11.51 10.54 -4.27
C ARG A 170 -11.32 9.36 -3.33
N VAL A 171 -11.35 9.60 -2.04
CA VAL A 171 -10.97 8.62 -1.03
C VAL A 171 -12.18 8.28 -0.17
N LEU A 172 -12.37 7.00 0.17
CA LEU A 172 -13.32 6.57 1.19
C LEU A 172 -12.55 6.08 2.42
N ILE A 173 -12.80 6.68 3.57
CA ILE A 173 -12.36 6.22 4.89
C ILE A 173 -13.55 5.54 5.55
N THR A 174 -13.41 4.30 5.99
CA THR A 174 -14.58 3.52 6.44
C THR A 174 -15.14 3.93 7.80
N ASP A 175 -14.33 4.52 8.70
CA ASP A 175 -14.78 4.91 10.04
C ASP A 175 -14.14 6.23 10.52
N GLY A 176 -14.92 7.31 10.46
CA GLY A 176 -14.55 8.64 10.93
C GLY A 176 -14.73 8.90 12.43
N ARG A 177 -15.32 7.97 13.19
CA ARG A 177 -15.46 8.13 14.65
C ARG A 177 -14.13 7.89 15.36
N THR A 178 -13.25 7.10 14.76
CA THR A 178 -11.93 6.80 15.32
C THR A 178 -10.96 7.98 15.17
N ALA A 179 -10.03 8.11 16.12
CA ALA A 179 -8.95 9.12 16.03
C ALA A 179 -8.07 8.91 14.79
N VAL A 180 -7.90 7.66 14.34
CA VAL A 180 -7.16 7.30 13.13
C VAL A 180 -7.90 7.75 11.87
N GLY A 181 -9.21 7.52 11.79
CA GLY A 181 -10.03 7.97 10.68
C GLY A 181 -10.05 9.49 10.53
N GLN A 182 -10.11 10.22 11.64
CA GLN A 182 -10.04 11.69 11.65
C GLN A 182 -8.66 12.20 11.19
N ALA A 183 -7.57 11.63 11.74
CA ALA A 183 -6.21 12.00 11.34
C ALA A 183 -5.93 11.67 9.86
N LEU A 184 -6.49 10.58 9.33
CA LEU A 184 -6.41 10.25 7.90
C LEU A 184 -7.14 11.26 7.04
N ALA A 185 -8.32 11.73 7.45
CA ALA A 185 -9.06 12.76 6.71
C ALA A 185 -8.24 14.06 6.60
N GLU A 186 -7.59 14.47 7.68
CA GLU A 186 -6.67 15.63 7.69
C GLU A 186 -5.49 15.40 6.75
N ALA A 187 -4.74 14.30 6.93
CA ALA A 187 -3.55 14.00 6.15
C ALA A 187 -3.82 13.83 4.64
N LEU A 188 -4.98 13.25 4.28
CA LEU A 188 -5.39 13.12 2.88
C LEU A 188 -5.80 14.45 2.26
N SER A 189 -6.41 15.34 3.04
CA SER A 189 -6.76 16.69 2.57
C SER A 189 -5.50 17.48 2.28
N GLU A 190 -4.52 17.43 3.19
CA GLU A 190 -3.18 18.01 3.00
C GLU A 190 -2.43 17.42 1.80
N ALA A 191 -2.55 16.11 1.57
CA ALA A 191 -1.98 15.43 0.42
C ALA A 191 -2.70 15.74 -0.92
N GLY A 192 -3.74 16.57 -0.89
CA GLY A 192 -4.40 17.10 -2.09
C GLY A 192 -5.50 16.20 -2.64
N ALA A 193 -6.10 15.32 -1.82
CA ALA A 193 -7.30 14.58 -2.21
C ALA A 193 -8.40 15.54 -2.71
N SER A 194 -9.18 15.09 -3.70
CA SER A 194 -10.22 15.92 -4.31
C SER A 194 -11.52 15.91 -3.51
N VAL A 195 -11.89 14.76 -2.97
CA VAL A 195 -13.04 14.53 -2.07
C VAL A 195 -12.67 13.38 -1.13
N ILE A 196 -13.04 13.50 0.14
CA ILE A 196 -12.81 12.49 1.17
C ILE A 196 -14.18 12.12 1.75
N PHE A 197 -14.70 10.97 1.35
CA PHE A 197 -15.89 10.38 1.94
C PHE A 197 -15.48 9.72 3.26
N VAL A 198 -16.14 10.10 4.36
CA VAL A 198 -15.84 9.57 5.69
C VAL A 198 -17.07 8.84 6.20
N GLY A 199 -16.96 7.52 6.26
CA GLY A 199 -17.99 6.61 6.74
C GLY A 199 -18.24 6.77 8.24
N VAL A 200 -19.52 6.86 8.62
CA VAL A 200 -19.98 6.89 10.00
C VAL A 200 -21.28 6.09 10.06
N ALA A 201 -21.37 5.08 10.94
CA ALA A 201 -22.55 4.20 11.04
C ALA A 201 -23.85 4.98 11.29
N ASP A 202 -23.84 5.88 12.28
CA ASP A 202 -24.96 6.80 12.55
C ASP A 202 -24.48 8.25 12.46
N PRO A 203 -24.55 8.89 11.29
CA PRO A 203 -24.09 10.28 11.12
C PRO A 203 -24.90 11.30 11.93
N TRP A 204 -26.09 10.93 12.40
CA TRP A 204 -26.95 11.77 13.23
C TRP A 204 -26.54 11.80 14.70
N LYS A 205 -25.73 10.83 15.16
CA LYS A 205 -25.28 10.73 16.55
C LYS A 205 -23.93 11.46 16.71
N PRO A 206 -23.84 12.49 17.57
CA PRO A 206 -22.61 13.22 17.78
C PRO A 206 -21.46 12.33 18.29
N PHE A 207 -20.24 12.63 17.86
CA PHE A 207 -19.03 11.94 18.34
C PHE A 207 -17.86 12.91 18.57
N PRO A 208 -16.89 12.56 19.43
CA PRO A 208 -15.73 13.41 19.69
C PRO A 208 -14.94 13.70 18.40
N GLY A 209 -14.69 14.99 18.14
CA GLY A 209 -13.92 15.44 16.96
C GLY A 209 -14.74 15.68 15.70
N GLU A 210 -16.05 15.42 15.71
CA GLU A 210 -16.93 15.66 14.56
C GLU A 210 -16.86 17.09 14.02
N ASP A 211 -16.86 18.11 14.90
CA ASP A 211 -16.75 19.52 14.50
C ASP A 211 -15.45 19.84 13.76
N LYS A 212 -14.35 19.17 14.12
CA LYS A 212 -13.07 19.33 13.44
C LYS A 212 -13.13 18.65 12.08
N LEU A 213 -13.61 17.40 12.05
CA LEU A 213 -13.78 16.61 10.84
C LEU A 213 -14.62 17.34 9.78
N ARG A 214 -15.73 17.97 10.18
CA ARG A 214 -16.61 18.76 9.30
C ARG A 214 -15.98 20.07 8.79
N LYS A 215 -14.95 20.59 9.47
CA LYS A 215 -14.22 21.81 9.06
C LYS A 215 -13.11 21.54 8.05
N ILE A 216 -12.70 20.28 7.89
CA ILE A 216 -11.69 19.91 6.91
C ILE A 216 -12.27 20.14 5.50
N GLU A 217 -11.54 20.87 4.66
CA GLU A 217 -11.94 21.10 3.29
C GLU A 217 -12.10 19.76 2.56
N ARG A 218 -13.18 19.61 1.77
CA ARG A 218 -13.43 18.44 0.89
C ARG A 218 -13.80 17.14 1.62
N VAL A 219 -14.09 17.18 2.92
CA VAL A 219 -14.65 16.05 3.66
C VAL A 219 -16.18 16.02 3.51
N GLU A 220 -16.71 14.86 3.13
CA GLU A 220 -18.14 14.55 3.12
C GLU A 220 -18.39 13.35 4.04
N ILE A 221 -19.22 13.54 5.07
CA ILE A 221 -19.60 12.43 5.96
C ILE A 221 -20.71 11.62 5.29
N VAL A 222 -20.53 10.29 5.23
CA VAL A 222 -21.47 9.35 4.61
C VAL A 222 -21.91 8.28 5.61
N ALA A 223 -23.14 7.79 5.48
CA ALA A 223 -23.60 6.66 6.28
C ALA A 223 -22.87 5.38 5.84
N LEU A 224 -22.19 4.73 6.77
CA LEU A 224 -21.50 3.46 6.52
C LEU A 224 -21.28 2.71 7.83
N ASP A 225 -22.04 1.63 8.03
CA ASP A 225 -21.84 0.65 9.09
C ASP A 225 -21.32 -0.65 8.49
N LEU A 226 -20.11 -1.07 8.87
CA LEU A 226 -19.50 -2.29 8.34
C LEU A 226 -20.11 -3.59 8.90
N THR A 227 -20.88 -3.49 9.98
CA THR A 227 -21.61 -4.62 10.56
C THR A 227 -22.94 -4.88 9.83
N ASP A 228 -23.43 -3.90 9.07
CA ASP A 228 -24.67 -4.00 8.30
C ASP A 228 -24.40 -4.12 6.78
N THR A 229 -24.77 -5.27 6.23
CA THR A 229 -24.67 -5.54 4.78
C THR A 229 -25.52 -4.56 3.95
N ILE A 230 -26.67 -4.10 4.45
CA ILE A 230 -27.53 -3.16 3.73
C ILE A 230 -26.84 -1.80 3.65
N SER A 231 -26.38 -1.27 4.80
CA SER A 231 -25.60 -0.03 4.86
C SER A 231 -24.42 -0.02 3.89
N VAL A 232 -23.60 -1.09 3.87
CA VAL A 232 -22.45 -1.18 2.94
C VAL A 232 -22.89 -1.18 1.48
N ASN A 233 -23.96 -1.90 1.13
CA ASN A 233 -24.45 -1.97 -0.24
C ASN A 233 -25.07 -0.65 -0.73
N GLU A 234 -25.82 0.05 0.13
CA GLU A 234 -26.36 1.37 -0.19
C GLU A 234 -25.25 2.39 -0.40
N CYS A 235 -24.27 2.42 0.51
CA CYS A 235 -23.08 3.26 0.38
C CYS A 235 -22.32 2.94 -0.92
N ALA A 236 -22.11 1.66 -1.23
CA ALA A 236 -21.44 1.25 -2.47
C ALA A 236 -22.25 1.66 -3.71
N GLY A 237 -23.57 1.49 -3.70
CA GLY A 237 -24.45 1.91 -4.79
C GLY A 237 -24.32 3.39 -5.12
N GLU A 238 -24.15 4.23 -4.10
CA GLU A 238 -24.03 5.67 -4.28
C GLU A 238 -22.58 6.15 -4.56
N PHE A 239 -21.59 5.54 -3.91
CA PHE A 239 -20.22 6.06 -3.87
C PHE A 239 -19.19 5.20 -4.59
N ALA A 240 -19.39 3.90 -4.85
CA ALA A 240 -18.33 3.04 -5.41
C ALA A 240 -17.81 3.52 -6.78
N ALA A 241 -18.68 4.07 -7.63
CA ALA A 241 -18.29 4.69 -8.90
C ALA A 241 -17.50 6.01 -8.73
N ARG A 242 -17.52 6.57 -7.52
CA ARG A 242 -16.80 7.79 -7.13
C ARG A 242 -15.53 7.52 -6.33
N VAL A 243 -15.30 6.31 -5.81
CA VAL A 243 -14.12 6.01 -4.99
C VAL A 243 -12.95 5.58 -5.86
N ASP A 244 -11.77 6.16 -5.63
CA ASP A 244 -10.52 5.80 -6.29
C ASP A 244 -9.55 5.10 -5.32
N ILE A 245 -9.62 5.44 -4.03
CA ILE A 245 -8.87 4.82 -2.94
C ILE A 245 -9.85 4.50 -1.82
N LEU A 246 -9.87 3.26 -1.35
CA LEU A 246 -10.65 2.84 -0.17
C LEU A 246 -9.67 2.54 0.96
N ILE A 247 -9.89 3.11 2.14
CA ILE A 247 -9.09 2.87 3.35
C ILE A 247 -9.98 2.27 4.43
N ASN A 248 -9.79 0.97 4.68
CA ASN A 248 -10.43 0.25 5.76
C ASN A 248 -9.73 0.55 7.09
N THR A 249 -10.41 1.34 7.90
CA THR A 249 -9.95 1.91 9.18
C THR A 249 -10.74 1.42 10.39
N ALA A 250 -11.82 0.66 10.16
CA ALA A 250 -12.68 0.23 11.25
C ALA A 250 -11.91 -0.68 12.20
N GLU A 251 -11.92 -0.35 13.48
CA GLU A 251 -11.20 -1.08 14.52
C GLU A 251 -12.16 -1.41 15.66
N HIS A 252 -12.06 -2.63 16.18
CA HIS A 252 -12.64 -2.99 17.46
C HIS A 252 -11.66 -3.93 18.16
N VAL A 253 -11.19 -3.50 19.32
CA VAL A 253 -10.12 -4.19 20.06
C VAL A 253 -10.60 -4.39 21.48
N ARG A 254 -10.35 -5.54 22.08
CA ARG A 254 -10.43 -5.63 23.54
C ARG A 254 -9.31 -6.50 24.08
N THR A 255 -8.87 -6.16 25.29
CA THR A 255 -7.93 -6.97 26.07
C THR A 255 -8.56 -8.31 26.44
N GLY A 256 -7.76 -9.36 26.42
CA GLY A 256 -8.08 -10.68 26.91
C GLY A 256 -7.41 -11.77 26.07
N GLY A 257 -6.74 -12.71 26.76
CA GLY A 257 -6.24 -13.93 26.13
C GLY A 257 -7.35 -14.92 25.80
N ILE A 258 -7.02 -15.95 25.04
CA ILE A 258 -7.98 -16.96 24.56
C ILE A 258 -8.66 -17.74 25.71
N ILE A 259 -7.94 -18.01 26.79
CA ILE A 259 -8.44 -18.81 27.93
C ILE A 259 -9.09 -17.93 29.01
N GLU A 260 -8.44 -16.82 29.37
CA GLU A 260 -8.86 -15.97 30.48
C GLU A 260 -10.15 -15.20 30.16
N ARG A 261 -10.34 -14.84 28.89
CA ARG A 261 -11.52 -14.13 28.43
C ARG A 261 -12.67 -15.11 28.20
N LYS A 262 -13.60 -15.16 29.17
CA LYS A 262 -14.79 -16.01 29.05
C LYS A 262 -15.82 -15.42 28.09
N GLY A 263 -16.41 -16.28 27.26
CA GLY A 263 -17.47 -15.92 26.32
C GLY A 263 -16.96 -15.52 24.94
N LEU A 264 -17.82 -15.67 23.93
CA LEU A 264 -17.47 -15.46 22.52
C LEU A 264 -18.02 -14.14 21.96
N THR A 265 -18.84 -13.40 22.72
CA THR A 265 -19.55 -12.22 22.22
C THR A 265 -18.59 -11.21 21.60
N ILE A 266 -17.54 -10.83 22.31
CA ILE A 266 -16.64 -9.82 21.77
C ILE A 266 -15.75 -10.37 20.65
N ALA A 267 -15.29 -11.62 20.72
CA ALA A 267 -14.56 -12.21 19.61
C ALA A 267 -15.41 -12.23 18.31
N ARG A 268 -16.73 -12.43 18.45
CA ARG A 268 -17.67 -12.29 17.33
C ARG A 268 -17.80 -10.84 16.87
N GLU A 269 -17.90 -9.88 17.77
CA GLU A 269 -17.94 -8.44 17.43
C GLU A 269 -16.67 -7.99 16.70
N GLU A 270 -15.49 -8.41 17.18
CA GLU A 270 -14.18 -8.19 16.54
C GLU A 270 -14.18 -8.75 15.11
N LEU A 271 -14.60 -10.01 14.91
CA LEU A 271 -14.74 -10.61 13.58
C LEU A 271 -15.78 -9.92 12.71
N GLU A 272 -16.90 -9.48 13.29
CA GLU A 272 -18.02 -8.84 12.59
C GLU A 272 -17.59 -7.54 11.93
N ILE A 273 -16.92 -6.67 12.69
CA ILE A 273 -16.48 -5.38 12.18
C ILE A 273 -15.20 -5.47 11.33
N ARG A 274 -14.23 -6.31 11.72
CA ARG A 274 -12.93 -6.39 11.03
C ARG A 274 -12.98 -7.31 9.81
N TYR A 275 -13.28 -8.59 10.03
CA TYR A 275 -13.19 -9.61 8.97
C TYR A 275 -14.41 -9.58 8.05
N PHE A 276 -15.62 -9.66 8.62
CA PHE A 276 -16.84 -9.61 7.82
C PHE A 276 -17.04 -8.21 7.24
N GLY A 277 -16.73 -7.14 7.97
CA GLY A 277 -16.70 -5.78 7.45
C GLY A 277 -15.77 -5.59 6.24
N LEU A 278 -14.51 -6.08 6.32
CA LEU A 278 -13.59 -6.09 5.17
C LEU A 278 -14.18 -6.88 3.99
N THR A 279 -14.76 -8.05 4.26
CA THR A 279 -15.36 -8.91 3.23
C THR A 279 -16.54 -8.22 2.54
N ARG A 280 -17.42 -7.55 3.28
CA ARG A 280 -18.53 -6.75 2.71
C ARG A 280 -18.01 -5.63 1.83
N LEU A 281 -17.00 -4.88 2.29
CA LEU A 281 -16.37 -3.82 1.50
C LEU A 281 -15.75 -4.38 0.21
N ALA A 282 -15.04 -5.50 0.30
CA ALA A 282 -14.45 -6.17 -0.86
C ALA A 282 -15.51 -6.60 -1.87
N GLN A 283 -16.62 -7.18 -1.41
CA GLN A 283 -17.72 -7.62 -2.27
C GLN A 283 -18.46 -6.45 -2.93
N ALA A 284 -18.71 -5.37 -2.18
CA ALA A 284 -19.50 -4.23 -2.65
C ALA A 284 -18.70 -3.24 -3.52
N PHE A 285 -17.47 -2.92 -3.11
CA PHE A 285 -16.61 -1.96 -3.82
C PHE A 285 -15.62 -2.63 -4.79
N GLY A 286 -15.16 -3.85 -4.50
CA GLY A 286 -14.11 -4.53 -5.24
C GLY A 286 -14.37 -4.68 -6.74
N PRO A 287 -15.56 -5.13 -7.20
CA PRO A 287 -15.87 -5.22 -8.62
C PRO A 287 -15.74 -3.88 -9.36
N VAL A 288 -16.21 -2.79 -8.74
CA VAL A 288 -16.16 -1.44 -9.32
C VAL A 288 -14.73 -0.89 -9.33
N LEU A 289 -13.98 -1.08 -8.24
CA LEU A 289 -12.57 -0.70 -8.18
C LEU A 289 -11.77 -1.43 -9.26
N ARG A 290 -11.93 -2.76 -9.35
CA ARG A 290 -11.28 -3.59 -10.37
C ARG A 290 -11.61 -3.11 -11.78
N ALA A 291 -12.88 -2.89 -12.09
CA ALA A 291 -13.31 -2.45 -13.41
C ALA A 291 -12.75 -1.07 -13.81
N ARG A 292 -12.48 -0.20 -12.83
CA ARG A 292 -12.04 1.18 -13.04
C ARG A 292 -10.53 1.37 -12.93
N GLY A 293 -9.72 0.34 -12.69
CA GLY A 293 -8.28 0.50 -12.46
C GLY A 293 -7.44 0.98 -13.67
N ALA A 294 -8.06 1.09 -14.86
CA ALA A 294 -7.46 1.71 -16.05
C ALA A 294 -8.17 2.98 -16.56
N ASP A 295 -9.03 3.61 -15.75
CA ASP A 295 -9.75 4.84 -16.11
C ASP A 295 -8.87 6.12 -16.13
N GLY A 296 -7.64 6.02 -16.65
CA GLY A 296 -6.69 7.13 -16.76
C GLY A 296 -6.48 7.84 -15.43
N VAL A 297 -6.63 9.17 -15.42
CA VAL A 297 -6.44 9.99 -14.20
C VAL A 297 -7.53 9.75 -13.14
N ASN A 298 -8.64 9.11 -13.49
CA ASN A 298 -9.74 8.75 -12.58
C ASN A 298 -9.75 7.25 -12.24
N SER A 299 -8.62 6.56 -12.45
CA SER A 299 -8.50 5.14 -12.16
C SER A 299 -8.69 4.83 -10.68
N ALA A 300 -9.37 3.74 -10.36
CA ALA A 300 -9.19 3.17 -9.02
C ALA A 300 -7.72 2.77 -8.86
N ALA A 301 -7.13 3.07 -7.71
CA ALA A 301 -5.70 2.93 -7.49
C ALA A 301 -5.38 1.99 -6.34
N ALA A 302 -6.12 2.06 -5.23
CA ALA A 302 -5.76 1.34 -4.02
C ALA A 302 -6.95 0.89 -3.16
N PHE A 303 -6.77 -0.26 -2.51
CA PHE A 303 -7.51 -0.71 -1.33
C PHE A 303 -6.50 -0.83 -0.18
N VAL A 304 -6.69 -0.07 0.89
CA VAL A 304 -5.76 0.02 2.02
C VAL A 304 -6.41 -0.62 3.24
N ASN A 305 -5.71 -1.55 3.88
CA ASN A 305 -6.08 -2.13 5.16
C ASN A 305 -5.13 -1.59 6.24
N LEU A 306 -5.69 -1.05 7.31
CA LEU A 306 -4.94 -0.84 8.54
C LEU A 306 -5.05 -2.10 9.38
N LEU A 307 -3.95 -2.81 9.57
CA LEU A 307 -3.86 -4.06 10.32
C LEU A 307 -2.93 -3.88 11.51
N SER A 308 -3.21 -4.52 12.63
CA SER A 308 -2.21 -4.63 13.69
C SER A 308 -1.05 -5.50 13.19
N VAL A 309 0.18 -5.20 13.61
CA VAL A 309 1.33 -6.08 13.36
C VAL A 309 1.11 -7.48 13.97
N TYR A 310 0.25 -7.60 14.98
CA TYR A 310 -0.16 -8.87 15.56
C TYR A 310 -1.08 -9.73 14.67
N ALA A 311 -1.35 -9.29 13.44
CA ALA A 311 -1.82 -10.18 12.37
C ALA A 311 -0.77 -11.24 11.99
N LEU A 312 0.51 -10.95 12.21
CA LEU A 312 1.64 -11.81 11.83
C LEU A 312 2.09 -12.75 12.96
N VAL A 313 1.81 -12.37 14.20
CA VAL A 313 2.15 -13.14 15.40
C VAL A 313 1.16 -12.79 16.52
N ASN A 314 0.77 -13.76 17.33
CA ASN A 314 -0.24 -13.53 18.35
C ASN A 314 0.35 -12.74 19.54
N TRP A 315 -0.38 -11.73 20.02
CA TRP A 315 -0.11 -11.09 21.31
C TRP A 315 -0.98 -11.73 22.39
N PRO A 316 -0.41 -12.47 23.37
CA PRO A 316 -1.21 -13.27 24.30
C PRO A 316 -2.27 -12.50 25.08
N THR A 317 -2.01 -11.25 25.45
CA THR A 317 -2.96 -10.38 26.17
C THR A 317 -4.10 -9.87 25.28
N TYR A 318 -4.00 -10.03 23.96
CA TYR A 318 -4.99 -9.65 22.93
C TYR A 318 -5.21 -10.82 21.96
N GLY A 319 -5.32 -12.04 22.50
CA GLY A 319 -5.23 -13.26 21.68
C GLY A 319 -6.33 -13.40 20.63
N ALA A 320 -7.59 -13.08 20.98
CA ALA A 320 -8.72 -13.13 20.05
C ALA A 320 -8.64 -12.03 18.98
N PHE A 321 -8.23 -10.82 19.39
CA PHE A 321 -8.00 -9.71 18.46
C PHE A 321 -6.92 -10.07 17.44
N SER A 322 -5.77 -10.60 17.89
CA SER A 322 -4.69 -11.03 17.00
C SER A 322 -5.14 -12.11 15.99
N ALA A 323 -6.01 -13.04 16.42
CA ALA A 323 -6.59 -14.04 15.52
C ALA A 323 -7.51 -13.41 14.46
N THR A 324 -8.29 -12.40 14.83
CA THR A 324 -9.11 -11.61 13.90
C THR A 324 -8.24 -10.85 12.90
N GLU A 325 -7.17 -10.21 13.35
CA GLU A 325 -6.21 -9.51 12.50
C GLU A 325 -5.52 -10.46 11.50
N ALA A 326 -5.17 -11.67 11.94
CA ALA A 326 -4.62 -12.71 11.06
C ALA A 326 -5.64 -13.15 9.99
N ALA A 327 -6.94 -13.26 10.35
CA ALA A 327 -7.99 -13.54 9.38
C ALA A 327 -8.14 -12.40 8.35
N CYS A 328 -8.07 -11.14 8.80
CA CYS A 328 -8.06 -9.96 7.92
C CYS A 328 -6.85 -9.94 6.98
N LEU A 329 -5.65 -10.28 7.47
CA LEU A 329 -4.45 -10.39 6.65
C LEU A 329 -4.62 -11.48 5.57
N SER A 330 -5.13 -12.65 5.94
CA SER A 330 -5.41 -13.72 4.98
C SER A 330 -6.43 -13.27 3.93
N ALA A 331 -7.48 -12.55 4.32
CA ALA A 331 -8.45 -11.99 3.39
C ALA A 331 -7.83 -10.94 2.46
N ALA A 332 -6.97 -10.06 2.99
CA ALA A 332 -6.26 -9.06 2.21
C ALA A 332 -5.31 -9.69 1.16
N GLN A 333 -4.66 -10.81 1.48
CA GLN A 333 -3.84 -11.56 0.53
C GLN A 333 -4.67 -12.14 -0.63
N SER A 334 -5.87 -12.66 -0.37
CA SER A 334 -6.82 -13.06 -1.43
C SER A 334 -7.24 -11.86 -2.26
N LEU A 335 -7.64 -10.78 -1.59
CA LEU A 335 -8.11 -9.56 -2.24
C LEU A 335 -7.05 -8.94 -3.17
N ARG A 336 -5.77 -8.99 -2.79
CA ARG A 336 -4.65 -8.56 -3.64
C ARG A 336 -4.64 -9.31 -4.96
N THR A 337 -4.89 -10.62 -4.94
CA THR A 337 -4.95 -11.44 -6.15
C THR A 337 -6.20 -11.14 -6.98
N GLU A 338 -7.34 -10.91 -6.34
CA GLU A 338 -8.63 -10.66 -7.00
C GLU A 338 -8.70 -9.27 -7.66
N LEU A 339 -8.06 -8.26 -7.06
CA LEU A 339 -8.00 -6.89 -7.57
C LEU A 339 -6.88 -6.66 -8.59
N ARG A 340 -5.86 -7.54 -8.63
CA ARG A 340 -4.73 -7.46 -9.55
C ARG A 340 -5.11 -7.34 -11.03
N PRO A 341 -6.13 -8.02 -11.57
CA PRO A 341 -6.57 -7.82 -12.96
C PRO A 341 -6.97 -6.39 -13.28
N GLY A 342 -7.42 -5.63 -12.26
CA GLY A 342 -7.70 -4.20 -12.38
C GLY A 342 -6.47 -3.31 -12.32
N GLY A 343 -5.33 -3.83 -11.86
CA GLY A 343 -4.16 -3.03 -11.51
C GLY A 343 -4.36 -2.18 -10.25
N VAL A 344 -5.32 -2.54 -9.41
CA VAL A 344 -5.59 -1.89 -8.11
C VAL A 344 -4.65 -2.49 -7.08
N LYS A 345 -3.89 -1.65 -6.38
CA LYS A 345 -2.98 -2.10 -5.32
C LYS A 345 -3.75 -2.44 -4.05
N VAL A 346 -3.29 -3.46 -3.34
CA VAL A 346 -3.78 -3.76 -1.99
C VAL A 346 -2.66 -3.54 -1.00
N LEU A 347 -2.85 -2.51 -0.16
CA LEU A 347 -1.88 -2.06 0.83
C LEU A 347 -2.27 -2.60 2.20
N ASN A 348 -1.31 -3.14 2.95
CA ASN A 348 -1.47 -3.46 4.36
C ASN A 348 -0.50 -2.59 5.16
N VAL A 349 -1.06 -1.79 6.05
CA VAL A 349 -0.29 -0.98 7.00
C VAL A 349 -0.35 -1.66 8.35
N PHE A 350 0.74 -2.32 8.72
CA PHE A 350 0.94 -3.00 9.99
C PHE A 350 1.38 -2.01 11.07
N PHE A 351 0.52 -1.74 12.04
CA PHE A 351 0.82 -0.83 13.14
C PHE A 351 1.06 -1.56 14.46
N GLY A 352 2.00 -1.04 15.27
CA GLY A 352 2.12 -1.38 16.69
C GLY A 352 1.01 -0.71 17.52
N PRO A 353 0.93 -0.95 18.84
CA PRO A 353 -0.11 -0.40 19.71
C PRO A 353 -0.35 1.11 19.51
N LEU A 354 -1.60 1.51 19.33
CA LEU A 354 -1.97 2.89 19.05
C LEU A 354 -2.15 3.72 20.33
N GLU A 355 -1.95 5.03 20.24
CA GLU A 355 -2.34 6.00 21.28
C GLU A 355 -3.85 6.26 21.24
N THR A 356 -4.62 5.23 21.56
CA THR A 356 -6.09 5.26 21.62
C THR A 356 -6.59 4.70 22.94
N GLU A 357 -7.90 4.84 23.18
CA GLU A 357 -8.56 4.31 24.37
C GLU A 357 -8.36 2.79 24.56
N TRP A 358 -8.20 2.05 23.45
CA TRP A 358 -8.06 0.60 23.42
C TRP A 358 -6.76 0.07 24.05
N TYR A 359 -5.72 0.90 24.07
CA TYR A 359 -4.38 0.52 24.53
C TYR A 359 -3.91 1.39 25.70
N GLN A 360 -4.81 2.02 26.47
CA GLN A 360 -4.42 2.91 27.58
C GLN A 360 -3.45 2.25 28.57
N VAL A 361 -3.69 0.98 28.90
CA VAL A 361 -2.89 0.19 29.86
C VAL A 361 -1.56 -0.33 29.29
N VAL A 362 -1.36 -0.26 27.98
CA VAL A 362 -0.13 -0.70 27.34
C VAL A 362 0.96 0.35 27.60
N PRO A 363 2.18 -0.01 28.01
CA PRO A 363 3.27 0.95 28.15
C PRO A 363 3.76 1.45 26.78
N PRO A 364 4.43 2.62 26.69
CA PRO A 364 5.15 3.04 25.49
C PRO A 364 6.23 2.01 25.08
N PRO A 365 6.63 1.97 23.79
CA PRO A 365 6.27 2.90 22.72
C PRO A 365 4.89 2.63 22.08
N LYS A 366 4.21 3.70 21.65
CA LYS A 366 2.92 3.65 20.93
C LYS A 366 2.97 4.50 19.67
N VAL A 367 2.07 4.21 18.74
CA VAL A 367 1.93 4.95 17.48
C VAL A 367 0.80 5.96 17.61
N THR A 368 1.09 7.23 17.31
CA THR A 368 0.04 8.27 17.29
C THR A 368 -0.84 8.11 16.05
N PRO A 369 -2.15 8.45 16.12
CA PRO A 369 -3.03 8.43 14.95
C PRO A 369 -2.48 9.23 13.76
N SER A 370 -1.89 10.40 14.01
CA SER A 370 -1.28 11.24 12.97
C SER A 370 -0.03 10.60 12.35
N ALA A 371 0.80 9.90 13.13
CA ALA A 371 1.95 9.18 12.58
C ALA A 371 1.50 8.04 11.65
N LEU A 372 0.46 7.29 12.04
CA LEU A 372 -0.14 6.25 11.20
C LEU A 372 -0.76 6.83 9.92
N ALA A 373 -1.51 7.92 10.03
CA ALA A 373 -2.10 8.61 8.88
C ALA A 373 -1.03 9.08 7.89
N ASN A 374 0.03 9.74 8.38
CA ASN A 374 1.14 10.21 7.55
C ASN A 374 1.92 9.05 6.90
N ALA A 375 2.14 7.96 7.64
CA ALA A 375 2.76 6.76 7.08
C ALA A 375 1.90 6.13 5.97
N THR A 376 0.58 6.10 6.15
CA THR A 376 -0.37 5.60 5.14
C THR A 376 -0.37 6.46 3.88
N VAL A 377 -0.37 7.79 4.01
CA VAL A 377 -0.25 8.72 2.88
C VAL A 377 1.07 8.51 2.13
N ARG A 378 2.19 8.41 2.85
CA ARG A 378 3.50 8.11 2.23
C ARG A 378 3.49 6.77 1.52
N ALA A 379 2.88 5.74 2.10
CA ALA A 379 2.74 4.42 1.48
C ALA A 379 2.03 4.50 0.12
N LEU A 380 0.94 5.28 0.05
CA LEU A 380 0.20 5.54 -1.19
C LEU A 380 1.07 6.30 -2.22
N GLN A 381 1.74 7.38 -1.79
CA GLN A 381 2.62 8.18 -2.64
C GLN A 381 3.81 7.39 -3.20
N HIS A 382 4.30 6.40 -2.46
CA HIS A 382 5.38 5.52 -2.91
C HIS A 382 4.90 4.20 -3.54
N GLY A 383 3.59 3.91 -3.51
CA GLY A 383 3.01 2.70 -4.11
C GLY A 383 3.46 1.39 -3.45
N LEU A 384 3.71 1.43 -2.14
CA LEU A 384 4.10 0.27 -1.33
C LEU A 384 2.93 -0.70 -1.20
N GLU A 385 3.18 -1.97 -0.88
CA GLU A 385 2.14 -2.97 -0.60
C GLU A 385 2.07 -3.35 0.88
N ASP A 386 3.20 -3.40 1.58
CA ASP A 386 3.25 -3.75 3.00
C ASP A 386 4.15 -2.74 3.74
N VAL A 387 3.62 -2.13 4.81
CA VAL A 387 4.29 -1.05 5.56
C VAL A 387 4.19 -1.32 7.05
N PHE A 388 5.28 -1.12 7.78
CA PHE A 388 5.35 -1.32 9.23
C PHE A 388 5.50 0.03 9.91
N VAL A 389 4.64 0.33 10.89
CA VAL A 389 4.55 1.64 11.53
C VAL A 389 4.72 1.50 13.04
N GLY A 390 5.75 2.16 13.55
CA GLY A 390 6.13 2.17 14.97
C GLY A 390 7.19 1.12 15.31
N ASP A 391 7.92 1.38 16.41
CA ASP A 391 9.07 0.57 16.82
C ASP A 391 8.72 -0.90 17.04
N ILE A 392 7.56 -1.17 17.67
CA ILE A 392 7.08 -2.54 17.89
C ILE A 392 6.79 -3.26 16.57
N ALA A 393 6.24 -2.57 15.57
CA ALA A 393 5.93 -3.19 14.29
C ALA A 393 7.20 -3.55 13.51
N GLU A 394 8.19 -2.65 13.51
CA GLU A 394 9.49 -2.89 12.88
C GLU A 394 10.30 -3.97 13.61
N ASP A 395 10.27 -4.01 14.95
CA ASP A 395 10.93 -5.06 15.74
C ASP A 395 10.33 -6.44 15.43
N ILE A 396 9.00 -6.57 15.44
CA ILE A 396 8.31 -7.82 15.13
C ILE A 396 8.64 -8.28 13.70
N ARG A 397 8.59 -7.38 12.72
CA ARG A 397 8.99 -7.67 11.34
C ARG A 397 10.43 -8.19 11.26
N ALA A 398 11.38 -7.51 11.92
CA ALA A 398 12.78 -7.90 11.91
C ALA A 398 12.99 -9.28 12.56
N ARG A 399 12.34 -9.56 13.70
CA ARG A 399 12.45 -10.83 14.41
C ARG A 399 11.76 -11.99 13.67
N LEU A 400 10.63 -11.74 13.00
CA LEU A 400 9.99 -12.71 12.12
C LEU A 400 10.89 -13.12 10.95
N ALA A 401 11.67 -12.19 10.40
CA ALA A 401 12.62 -12.50 9.32
C ALA A 401 13.78 -13.41 9.78
N VAL A 402 14.11 -13.40 11.08
CA VAL A 402 15.22 -14.19 11.66
C VAL A 402 14.74 -15.52 12.21
N SER A 403 13.79 -15.53 13.14
CA SER A 403 13.29 -16.74 13.80
C SER A 403 11.84 -16.55 14.29
N PRO A 404 10.84 -16.89 13.45
CA PRO A 404 9.43 -16.79 13.83
C PRO A 404 9.11 -17.54 15.12
N LYS A 405 9.72 -18.72 15.31
CA LYS A 405 9.43 -19.56 16.49
C LYS A 405 10.02 -19.00 17.78
N ALA A 406 11.18 -18.34 17.72
CA ALA A 406 11.75 -17.68 18.88
C ALA A 406 10.87 -16.50 19.32
N LEU A 407 10.46 -15.65 18.37
CA LEU A 407 9.54 -14.54 18.64
C LEU A 407 8.23 -15.01 19.28
N GLU A 408 7.62 -16.09 18.77
CA GLU A 408 6.41 -16.68 19.36
C GLU A 408 6.61 -17.06 20.84
N ARG A 409 7.79 -17.61 21.20
CA ARG A 409 8.09 -18.00 22.59
C ARG A 409 8.37 -16.80 23.48
N GLU A 410 9.03 -15.77 22.95
CA GLU A 410 9.40 -14.55 23.67
C GLU A 410 8.19 -13.63 23.94
N LEU A 411 7.15 -13.67 23.10
CA LEU A 411 5.90 -12.93 23.36
C LEU A 411 5.02 -13.60 24.42
N GLY A 412 5.24 -14.90 24.69
CA GLY A 412 4.52 -15.68 25.69
C GLY A 412 5.21 -15.77 27.05
N SER A 413 6.45 -15.29 27.15
CA SER A 413 7.21 -15.13 28.40
C SER A 413 6.97 -13.76 29.01
#